data_AF-A0A842UIC5-F1
#
_entry.id   AF-A0A842UIC5-F1
#
_cell.length_a   1.000
_cell.length_b   1.000
_cell.length_c   1.000
_cell.angle_alpha   90.00
_cell.angle_beta   90.00
_cell.angle_gamma   90.00
#
_symmetry.space_group_name_H-M   'P 1'
#
loop_
_entity.id
_entity.type
_entity.pdbx_description
1 polymer ?
#
loop_
_entity_poly.entity_id
_entity_poly.type
_entity_poly.pdbx_seq_one_letter_code
_entity_poly.pdbx_strand_id
1 'polypeptide(L)'
;MAIEVIYCAAGGKWAADIAVNYFTYGARMPATVYHKPEFIDNDYKDPDFKRYIEALEKWRPRLATVLDLERLEQFDEVMDWAQAASQFVTEAILVIPKIWGLLDRIPEEINGVPMRLAFSYPSSYGRADFQILDEMVGWKHGIHILGGSPQAQLALASGRRKRPRCQTPQPDMITSGLDIRSVDNNYIMKLANMGLVWFGDSQGVRFAHLSIKDLFGERQIENANHRAFRLSCNHLRWAWNG
;
A
#
# COMPACT_ATOMS: atom_id res chain seq x y z
N MET A 1 -1.07 -17.91 1.83
CA MET A 1 0.25 -17.29 2.07
C MET A 1 0.07 -16.13 3.02
N ALA A 2 1.07 -15.79 3.83
CA ALA A 2 1.03 -14.57 4.63
C ALA A 2 1.10 -13.36 3.69
N ILE A 3 0.30 -12.32 3.96
CA ILE A 3 0.29 -11.08 3.18
C ILE A 3 1.50 -10.24 3.59
N GLU A 4 2.29 -9.80 2.62
CA GLU A 4 3.46 -8.97 2.88
C GLU A 4 3.03 -7.54 3.28
N VAL A 5 3.61 -7.02 4.36
CA VAL A 5 3.38 -5.63 4.80
C VAL A 5 4.62 -4.81 4.49
N ILE A 6 4.42 -3.73 3.74
CA ILE A 6 5.46 -2.80 3.31
C ILE A 6 5.26 -1.45 4.04
N TYR A 7 6.37 -0.85 4.46
CA TYR A 7 6.39 0.55 4.88
C TYR A 7 7.09 1.38 3.81
N CYS A 8 6.35 2.25 3.11
CA CYS A 8 6.88 3.03 1.99
C CYS A 8 7.35 4.41 2.48
N ALA A 9 8.61 4.53 2.87
CA ALA A 9 9.12 5.78 3.43
C ALA A 9 9.17 6.92 2.39
N ALA A 10 8.80 8.13 2.82
CA ALA A 10 8.98 9.37 2.04
C ALA A 10 9.91 10.33 2.81
N GLY A 11 11.07 9.81 3.24
CA GLY A 11 11.96 10.47 4.18
C GLY A 11 11.75 10.03 5.64
N GLY A 12 12.34 10.76 6.59
CA GLY A 12 12.23 10.48 8.03
C GLY A 12 13.04 9.27 8.52
N LYS A 13 14.34 9.48 8.79
CA LYS A 13 15.28 8.43 9.21
C LYS A 13 14.78 7.57 10.36
N TRP A 14 14.27 8.19 11.43
CA TRP A 14 13.90 7.49 12.65
C TRP A 14 12.78 6.47 12.44
N ALA A 15 11.81 6.76 11.57
CA ALA A 15 10.73 5.83 11.28
C ALA A 15 11.19 4.73 10.34
N ALA A 16 12.04 5.05 9.35
CA ALA A 16 12.69 4.04 8.53
C ALA A 16 13.48 3.04 9.40
N ASP A 17 14.30 3.53 10.33
CA ASP A 17 15.08 2.70 11.28
C ASP A 17 14.20 1.80 12.15
N ILE A 18 13.00 2.25 12.52
CA ILE A 18 12.05 1.43 13.28
C ILE A 18 11.39 0.40 12.35
N ALA A 19 10.83 0.84 11.22
CA ALA A 19 9.99 0.05 10.33
C ALA A 19 10.70 -1.18 9.75
N VAL A 20 12.00 -1.07 9.43
CA VAL A 20 12.78 -2.20 8.87
C VAL A 20 12.88 -3.41 9.80
N ASN A 21 12.58 -3.26 11.10
CA ASN A 21 12.52 -4.39 12.03
C ASN A 21 11.18 -5.15 11.99
N TYR A 22 10.17 -4.61 11.30
CA TYR A 22 8.80 -5.12 11.29
C TYR A 22 8.29 -5.45 9.90
N PHE A 23 8.70 -4.69 8.88
CA PHE A 23 8.11 -4.67 7.55
C PHE A 23 9.18 -4.68 6.46
N THR A 24 8.77 -5.09 5.27
CA THR A 24 9.56 -4.83 4.06
C THR A 24 9.69 -3.34 3.87
N TYR A 25 10.92 -2.88 3.61
CA TYR A 25 11.20 -1.46 3.44
C TYR A 25 10.91 -1.05 2.00
N GLY A 26 10.03 -0.07 1.84
CA GLY A 26 9.79 0.63 0.60
C GLY A 26 10.21 2.10 0.68
N ALA A 27 10.29 2.76 -0.47
CA ALA A 27 10.54 4.19 -0.52
C ALA A 27 9.80 4.83 -1.69
N ARG A 28 9.24 6.02 -1.47
CA ARG A 28 8.69 6.86 -2.52
C ARG A 28 9.79 7.71 -3.14
N MET A 29 9.94 7.66 -4.44
CA MET A 29 10.97 8.42 -5.15
C MET A 29 10.42 9.74 -5.67
N PRO A 30 11.21 10.83 -5.59
CA PRO A 30 12.66 10.86 -5.33
C PRO A 30 13.06 11.24 -3.89
N ALA A 31 12.37 10.72 -2.86
CA ALA A 31 12.68 11.03 -1.46
C ALA A 31 14.03 10.43 -1.00
N THR A 32 14.53 10.92 0.14
CA THR A 32 15.72 10.36 0.78
C THR A 32 15.45 8.94 1.29
N VAL A 33 16.36 8.02 0.93
CA VAL A 33 16.31 6.60 1.29
C VAL A 33 17.33 6.30 2.39
N TYR A 34 16.91 5.61 3.45
CA TYR A 34 17.76 5.29 4.61
C TYR A 34 18.16 3.81 4.71
N HIS A 35 17.41 2.91 4.05
CA HIS A 35 17.66 1.47 3.97
C HIS A 35 17.46 1.02 2.52
N LYS A 36 17.99 -0.14 2.11
CA LYS A 36 17.78 -0.63 0.73
C LYS A 36 16.27 -0.87 0.49
N PRO A 37 15.63 -0.17 -0.46
CA PRO A 37 14.21 -0.37 -0.73
C PRO A 37 14.01 -1.63 -1.57
N GLU A 38 13.10 -2.49 -1.15
CA GLU A 38 12.58 -3.60 -1.95
C GLU A 38 11.34 -3.22 -2.74
N PHE A 39 10.66 -2.14 -2.33
CA PHE A 39 9.53 -1.53 -3.02
C PHE A 39 9.85 -0.07 -3.34
N ILE A 40 9.68 0.35 -4.60
CA ILE A 40 9.80 1.76 -4.99
C ILE A 40 8.46 2.27 -5.50
N ASP A 41 7.94 3.30 -4.85
CA ASP A 41 6.73 4.00 -5.25
C ASP A 41 7.07 5.27 -6.03
N ASN A 42 6.32 5.59 -7.07
CA ASN A 42 6.44 6.88 -7.76
C ASN A 42 5.76 7.99 -6.93
N ASP A 43 6.22 9.24 -7.08
CA ASP A 43 5.47 10.37 -6.53
C ASP A 43 4.34 10.77 -7.48
N TYR A 44 3.18 10.14 -7.31
CA TYR A 44 2.01 10.35 -8.17
C TYR A 44 1.55 11.83 -8.25
N LYS A 45 1.95 12.68 -7.28
CA LYS A 45 1.60 14.10 -7.27
C LYS A 45 2.51 14.96 -8.14
N ASP A 46 3.77 14.56 -8.25
CA ASP A 46 4.82 15.27 -8.98
C ASP A 46 5.79 14.25 -9.59
N PRO A 47 5.33 13.46 -10.59
CA PRO A 47 6.12 12.37 -11.13
C PRO A 47 7.32 12.89 -11.93
N ASP A 48 8.52 12.49 -11.52
CA ASP A 48 9.76 12.76 -12.23
C ASP A 48 10.30 11.46 -12.82
N PHE A 49 10.00 11.22 -14.11
CA PHE A 49 10.39 9.99 -14.81
C PHE A 49 11.90 9.73 -14.72
N LYS A 50 12.72 10.76 -14.95
CA LYS A 50 14.17 10.60 -15.01
C LYS A 50 14.72 10.18 -13.65
N ARG A 51 14.38 10.91 -12.58
CA ARG A 51 14.85 10.60 -11.23
C ARG A 51 14.30 9.28 -10.72
N TYR A 52 13.09 8.93 -11.15
CA TYR A 52 12.47 7.65 -10.83
C TYR A 52 13.25 6.49 -11.46
N ILE A 53 13.54 6.54 -12.78
CA ILE A 53 14.34 5.50 -13.45
C ILE A 53 15.77 5.42 -12.90
N GLU A 54 16.44 6.55 -12.63
CA GLU A 54 17.75 6.58 -11.97
C GLU A 54 17.72 5.87 -10.60
N ALA A 55 16.62 6.03 -9.84
CA ALA A 55 16.44 5.34 -8.56
C ALA A 55 16.23 3.83 -8.74
N LEU A 56 15.44 3.41 -9.74
CA LEU A 56 15.27 1.99 -10.05
C LEU A 56 16.59 1.34 -10.48
N GLU A 57 17.37 2.01 -11.33
CA GLU A 57 18.68 1.52 -11.78
C GLU A 57 19.63 1.32 -10.60
N LYS A 58 19.67 2.30 -9.70
CA LYS A 58 20.52 2.29 -8.51
C LYS A 58 20.13 1.17 -7.54
N TRP A 59 18.85 1.04 -7.23
CA TRP A 59 18.40 0.20 -6.11
C TRP A 59 17.94 -1.20 -6.51
N ARG A 60 17.54 -1.39 -7.78
CA ARG A 60 17.05 -2.66 -8.33
C ARG A 60 15.99 -3.30 -7.41
N PRO A 61 14.85 -2.62 -7.18
CA PRO A 61 13.86 -3.11 -6.23
C PRO A 61 13.19 -4.39 -6.73
N ARG A 62 12.54 -5.09 -5.81
CA ARG A 62 11.71 -6.26 -6.10
C ARG A 62 10.42 -5.84 -6.76
N LEU A 63 9.79 -4.80 -6.22
CA LEU A 63 8.52 -4.26 -6.66
C LEU A 63 8.66 -2.76 -7.00
N ALA A 64 7.97 -2.28 -8.03
CA ALA A 64 7.87 -0.83 -8.25
C ALA A 64 6.54 -0.41 -8.87
N THR A 65 5.98 0.73 -8.47
CA THR A 65 4.76 1.29 -9.08
C THR A 65 5.09 2.17 -10.27
N VAL A 66 4.29 2.11 -11.32
CA VAL A 66 4.30 3.11 -12.41
C VAL A 66 3.19 4.13 -12.20
N LEU A 67 3.05 5.10 -13.11
CA LEU A 67 2.01 6.11 -13.03
C LEU A 67 0.61 5.51 -12.82
N ASP A 68 -0.21 6.24 -12.06
CA ASP A 68 -1.64 5.94 -11.95
C ASP A 68 -2.30 6.10 -13.32
N LEU A 69 -3.01 5.05 -13.76
CA LEU A 69 -3.74 5.02 -15.02
C LEU A 69 -5.14 5.61 -14.77
N GLU A 70 -5.18 6.95 -14.68
CA GLU A 70 -6.39 7.70 -14.37
C GLU A 70 -7.28 7.93 -15.59
N ARG A 71 -6.69 8.05 -16.78
CA ARG A 71 -7.37 8.34 -18.05
C ARG A 71 -6.86 7.44 -19.17
N LEU A 72 -7.73 7.13 -20.13
CA LEU A 72 -7.43 6.19 -21.20
C LEU A 72 -6.25 6.67 -22.07
N GLU A 73 -6.14 7.97 -22.24
CA GLU A 73 -5.11 8.63 -23.02
C GLU A 73 -3.72 8.49 -22.39
N GLN A 74 -3.63 8.13 -21.10
CA GLN A 74 -2.37 7.87 -20.40
C GLN A 74 -1.88 6.44 -20.60
N PHE A 75 -2.64 5.56 -21.26
CA PHE A 75 -2.30 4.15 -21.37
C PHE A 75 -0.89 3.93 -21.92
N ASP A 76 -0.56 4.57 -23.05
CA ASP A 76 0.75 4.41 -23.69
C ASP A 76 1.87 4.95 -22.78
N GLU A 77 1.66 6.09 -22.12
CA GLU A 77 2.62 6.66 -21.16
C GLU A 77 2.87 5.72 -19.96
N VAL A 78 1.81 5.14 -19.38
CA VAL A 78 1.93 4.18 -18.28
C VAL A 78 2.68 2.92 -18.73
N MET A 79 2.44 2.45 -19.96
CA MET A 79 3.17 1.30 -20.52
C MET A 79 4.64 1.64 -20.81
N ASP A 80 4.95 2.85 -21.27
CA ASP A 80 6.33 3.33 -21.46
C ASP A 80 7.10 3.37 -20.13
N TRP A 81 6.45 3.84 -19.06
CA TRP A 81 7.01 3.76 -17.70
C TRP A 81 7.29 2.32 -17.28
N ALA A 82 6.35 1.41 -17.54
CA ALA A 82 6.52 -0.01 -17.21
C ALA A 82 7.65 -0.66 -18.03
N GLN A 83 7.74 -0.36 -19.33
CA GLN A 83 8.82 -0.82 -20.21
C GLN A 83 10.20 -0.34 -19.75
N ALA A 84 10.30 0.90 -19.28
CA ALA A 84 11.54 1.42 -18.71
C ALA A 84 11.87 0.78 -17.36
N ALA A 85 10.87 0.67 -16.47
CA ALA A 85 11.03 0.08 -15.14
C ALA A 85 11.41 -1.41 -15.17
N SER A 86 10.90 -2.17 -16.15
CA SER A 86 11.16 -3.62 -16.28
C SER A 86 12.63 -3.97 -16.47
N GLN A 87 13.48 -3.02 -16.87
CA GLN A 87 14.92 -3.25 -16.99
C GLN A 87 15.62 -3.37 -15.62
N PHE A 88 14.93 -2.94 -14.55
CA PHE A 88 15.51 -2.73 -13.23
C PHE A 88 14.77 -3.47 -12.11
N VAL A 89 13.47 -3.69 -12.27
CA VAL A 89 12.59 -4.37 -11.31
C VAL A 89 12.75 -5.88 -11.43
N THR A 90 12.83 -6.58 -10.29
CA THR A 90 13.21 -8.01 -10.27
C THR A 90 12.05 -8.97 -10.02
N GLU A 91 10.88 -8.52 -9.56
CA GLU A 91 9.71 -9.39 -9.34
C GLU A 91 8.45 -8.92 -10.03
N ALA A 92 8.00 -7.69 -9.81
CA ALA A 92 6.77 -7.22 -10.43
C ALA A 92 6.67 -5.69 -10.54
N ILE A 93 6.10 -5.25 -11.65
CA ILE A 93 5.72 -3.86 -11.88
C ILE A 93 4.26 -3.70 -11.49
N LEU A 94 3.96 -2.67 -10.71
CA LEU A 94 2.63 -2.42 -10.17
C LEU A 94 1.95 -1.34 -10.99
N VAL A 95 0.89 -1.70 -11.71
CA VAL A 95 0.02 -0.76 -12.44
C VAL A 95 -1.21 -0.44 -11.62
N ILE A 96 -1.60 0.83 -11.60
CA ILE A 96 -2.69 1.35 -10.78
C ILE A 96 -3.85 1.83 -11.66
N PRO A 97 -4.71 0.92 -12.15
CA PRO A 97 -5.88 1.31 -12.93
C PRO A 97 -6.90 2.04 -12.06
N LYS A 98 -7.36 3.20 -12.52
CA LYS A 98 -8.50 3.95 -11.92
C LYS A 98 -9.72 3.97 -12.84
N ILE A 99 -9.67 3.28 -13.96
CA ILE A 99 -10.73 3.19 -14.96
C ILE A 99 -11.19 1.75 -15.07
N TRP A 100 -12.51 1.56 -15.02
CA TRP A 100 -13.16 0.27 -15.24
C TRP A 100 -13.15 -0.11 -16.74
N GLY A 101 -13.04 -1.39 -17.05
CA GLY A 101 -13.07 -1.95 -18.41
C GLY A 101 -11.71 -1.95 -19.11
N LEU A 102 -10.61 -1.77 -18.37
CA LEU A 102 -9.27 -1.59 -18.95
C LEU A 102 -8.29 -2.74 -18.64
N LEU A 103 -8.62 -3.65 -17.72
CA LEU A 103 -7.69 -4.70 -17.31
C LEU A 103 -7.29 -5.64 -18.44
N ASP A 104 -8.20 -5.97 -19.36
CA ASP A 104 -7.93 -6.82 -20.52
C ASP A 104 -6.88 -6.22 -21.47
N ARG A 105 -6.62 -4.90 -21.38
CA ARG A 105 -5.58 -4.22 -22.17
C ARG A 105 -4.22 -4.23 -21.49
N ILE A 106 -4.17 -4.43 -20.18
CA ILE A 106 -2.90 -4.46 -19.43
C ILE A 106 -2.23 -5.80 -19.73
N PRO A 107 -0.97 -5.83 -20.22
CA PRO A 107 -0.27 -7.09 -20.44
C PRO A 107 -0.01 -7.81 -19.12
N GLU A 108 0.06 -9.14 -19.14
CA GLU A 108 0.41 -9.93 -17.95
C GLU A 108 1.88 -9.73 -17.53
N GLU A 109 2.76 -9.42 -18.47
CA GLU A 109 4.18 -9.19 -18.24
C GLU A 109 4.78 -8.24 -19.28
N ILE A 110 5.88 -7.57 -18.91
CA ILE A 110 6.69 -6.72 -19.80
C ILE A 110 8.16 -7.13 -19.62
N ASN A 111 8.82 -7.49 -20.72
CA ASN A 111 10.20 -8.01 -20.73
C ASN A 111 10.43 -9.17 -19.73
N GLY A 112 9.44 -10.05 -19.58
CA GLY A 112 9.47 -11.17 -18.64
C GLY A 112 9.30 -10.78 -17.17
N VAL A 113 9.03 -9.51 -16.88
CA VAL A 113 8.67 -9.04 -15.53
C VAL A 113 7.13 -9.00 -15.40
N PRO A 114 6.55 -9.77 -14.45
CA PRO A 114 5.13 -9.75 -14.16
C PRO A 114 4.53 -8.36 -13.91
N MET A 115 3.32 -8.15 -14.41
CA MET A 115 2.50 -6.98 -14.13
C MET A 115 1.51 -7.32 -13.02
N ARG A 116 1.72 -6.75 -11.83
CA ARG A 116 0.82 -6.87 -10.67
C ARG A 116 -0.12 -5.68 -10.66
N LEU A 117 -1.40 -5.91 -10.32
CA LEU A 117 -2.32 -4.79 -10.15
C LEU A 117 -2.14 -4.18 -8.76
N ALA A 118 -2.21 -2.86 -8.68
CA ALA A 118 -2.21 -2.16 -7.42
C ALA A 118 -3.42 -1.24 -7.30
N PHE A 119 -3.96 -1.11 -6.09
CA PHE A 119 -5.20 -0.36 -5.87
C PHE A 119 -5.19 0.36 -4.53
N SER A 120 -5.49 1.65 -4.53
CA SER A 120 -5.55 2.45 -3.30
C SER A 120 -6.86 2.18 -2.55
N TYR A 121 -6.80 1.66 -1.32
CA TYR A 121 -8.02 1.33 -0.57
C TYR A 121 -7.99 1.78 0.91
N PRO A 122 -9.02 2.52 1.38
CA PRO A 122 -10.14 3.06 0.61
C PRO A 122 -9.66 4.20 -0.29
N SER A 123 -10.22 4.30 -1.49
CA SER A 123 -9.94 5.41 -2.39
C SER A 123 -10.92 6.56 -2.13
N SER A 124 -10.63 7.75 -2.66
CA SER A 124 -11.54 8.89 -2.66
C SER A 124 -12.76 8.72 -3.58
N TYR A 125 -12.79 7.67 -4.41
CA TYR A 125 -13.74 7.49 -5.52
C TYR A 125 -14.96 6.59 -5.21
N GLY A 126 -15.03 5.99 -4.01
CA GLY A 126 -16.26 5.41 -3.47
C GLY A 126 -16.83 4.23 -4.27
N ARG A 127 -17.94 4.42 -5.02
CA ARG A 127 -18.61 3.32 -5.77
C ARG A 127 -17.79 2.80 -6.96
N ALA A 128 -17.00 3.66 -7.60
CA ALA A 128 -16.13 3.25 -8.71
C ALA A 128 -15.06 2.23 -8.26
N ASP A 129 -14.70 2.26 -6.97
CA ASP A 129 -13.70 1.34 -6.40
C ASP A 129 -14.15 -0.12 -6.50
N PHE A 130 -15.44 -0.39 -6.28
CA PHE A 130 -15.94 -1.76 -6.26
C PHE A 130 -15.95 -2.38 -7.65
N GLN A 131 -16.30 -1.62 -8.68
CA GLN A 131 -16.28 -2.12 -10.06
C GLN A 131 -14.87 -2.47 -10.51
N ILE A 132 -13.89 -1.62 -10.18
CA ILE A 132 -12.48 -1.89 -10.50
C ILE A 132 -11.99 -3.10 -9.72
N LEU A 133 -12.26 -3.17 -8.41
CA LEU A 133 -11.87 -4.33 -7.59
C LEU A 133 -12.45 -5.64 -8.12
N ASP A 134 -13.71 -5.64 -8.56
CA ASP A 134 -14.33 -6.84 -9.13
C ASP A 134 -13.64 -7.31 -10.42
N GLU A 135 -13.19 -6.38 -11.28
CA GLU A 135 -12.40 -6.75 -12.46
C GLU A 135 -11.04 -7.36 -12.09
N MET A 136 -10.45 -6.95 -10.95
CA MET A 136 -9.15 -7.49 -10.52
C MET A 136 -9.23 -8.93 -10.01
N VAL A 137 -10.43 -9.47 -9.77
CA VAL A 137 -10.62 -10.85 -9.32
C VAL A 137 -10.08 -11.82 -10.37
N GLY A 138 -9.22 -12.74 -9.92
CA GLY A 138 -8.58 -13.72 -10.81
C GLY A 138 -7.33 -13.21 -11.54
N TRP A 139 -6.89 -11.96 -11.30
CA TRP A 139 -5.64 -11.48 -11.87
C TRP A 139 -4.45 -12.35 -11.42
N LYS A 140 -3.73 -12.91 -12.39
CA LYS A 140 -2.73 -13.97 -12.21
C LYS A 140 -1.56 -13.60 -11.31
N HIS A 141 -1.14 -12.34 -11.34
CA HIS A 141 0.05 -11.87 -10.61
C HIS A 141 -0.29 -11.25 -9.25
N GLY A 142 -1.56 -11.37 -8.83
CA GLY A 142 -2.08 -10.89 -7.57
C GLY A 142 -2.23 -9.37 -7.53
N ILE A 143 -2.50 -8.88 -6.32
CA ILE A 143 -2.87 -7.50 -6.06
C ILE A 143 -2.01 -6.93 -4.93
N HIS A 144 -1.61 -5.67 -5.06
CA HIS A 144 -1.02 -4.87 -4.01
C HIS A 144 -2.00 -3.77 -3.55
N ILE A 145 -2.27 -3.65 -2.26
CA ILE A 145 -3.15 -2.59 -1.75
C ILE A 145 -2.32 -1.38 -1.31
N LEU A 146 -2.59 -0.25 -1.95
CA LEU A 146 -1.89 1.00 -1.72
C LEU A 146 -2.51 1.83 -0.60
N GLY A 147 -1.72 2.23 0.39
CA GLY A 147 -2.08 3.20 1.43
C GLY A 147 -3.41 2.93 2.16
N GLY A 148 -4.03 3.99 2.67
CA GLY A 148 -5.29 3.88 3.42
C GLY A 148 -5.12 3.38 4.86
N SER A 149 -6.23 3.22 5.58
CA SER A 149 -6.17 2.81 6.99
C SER A 149 -5.97 1.29 7.10
N PRO A 150 -5.14 0.81 8.05
CA PRO A 150 -4.91 -0.62 8.20
C PRO A 150 -6.20 -1.43 8.40
N GLN A 151 -7.18 -0.84 9.10
CA GLN A 151 -8.47 -1.48 9.33
C GLN A 151 -9.23 -1.75 8.03
N ALA A 152 -9.19 -0.82 7.08
CA ALA A 152 -9.86 -0.99 5.81
C ALA A 152 -9.16 -2.06 4.96
N GLN A 153 -7.82 -2.04 4.93
CA GLN A 153 -7.03 -3.06 4.23
C GLN A 153 -7.28 -4.47 4.82
N LEU A 154 -7.28 -4.62 6.15
CA LEU A 154 -7.58 -5.90 6.83
C LEU A 154 -9.02 -6.36 6.57
N ALA A 155 -9.98 -5.44 6.57
CA ALA A 155 -11.38 -5.74 6.24
C ALA A 155 -11.53 -6.24 4.80
N LEU A 156 -10.84 -5.59 3.84
CA LEU A 156 -10.81 -6.01 2.44
C LEU A 156 -10.19 -7.41 2.30
N ALA A 157 -9.02 -7.63 2.90
CA ALA A 157 -8.29 -8.89 2.81
C ALA A 157 -9.00 -10.07 3.48
N SER A 158 -9.71 -9.83 4.58
CA SER A 158 -10.50 -10.86 5.25
C SER A 158 -11.85 -11.14 4.58
N GLY A 159 -12.22 -10.37 3.54
CA GLY A 159 -13.54 -10.42 2.92
C GLY A 159 -14.68 -9.95 3.85
N ARG A 160 -14.37 -9.23 4.94
CA ARG A 160 -15.33 -8.84 5.98
C ARG A 160 -15.74 -7.37 5.80
N ARG A 161 -17.04 -7.11 5.62
CA ARG A 161 -17.57 -5.74 5.51
C ARG A 161 -17.66 -5.04 6.88
N LYS A 162 -17.34 -3.74 6.93
CA LYS A 162 -18.05 -2.83 7.85
C LYS A 162 -19.52 -2.83 7.44
N ARG A 163 -20.45 -3.18 8.34
CA ARG A 163 -21.88 -2.93 8.08
C ARG A 163 -22.03 -1.44 7.77
N PRO A 164 -22.58 -1.04 6.61
CA PRO A 164 -22.86 0.36 6.36
C PRO A 164 -23.83 0.85 7.43
N ARG A 165 -23.63 2.09 7.90
CA ARG A 165 -24.53 2.73 8.86
C ARG A 165 -25.91 3.07 8.25
N CYS A 166 -26.09 2.80 6.96
CA CYS A 166 -27.31 3.03 6.20
C CYS A 166 -27.93 1.69 5.75
N GLN A 167 -29.22 1.53 6.04
CA GLN A 167 -30.04 0.33 5.92
C GLN A 167 -30.50 0.00 4.48
N THR A 168 -29.66 0.22 3.48
CA THR A 168 -29.97 -0.28 2.12
C THR A 168 -29.05 -1.47 1.80
N PRO A 169 -29.62 -2.66 1.52
CA PRO A 169 -28.83 -3.76 0.98
C PRO A 169 -28.33 -3.33 -0.39
N GLN A 170 -27.04 -3.04 -0.51
CA GLN A 170 -26.39 -3.03 -1.81
C GLN A 170 -26.10 -4.47 -2.21
N PRO A 171 -26.16 -4.77 -3.53
CA PRO A 171 -25.89 -6.11 -4.02
C PRO A 171 -24.58 -6.61 -3.40
N ASP A 172 -24.66 -7.85 -2.95
CA ASP A 172 -23.65 -8.88 -2.86
C ASP A 172 -22.55 -8.79 -3.95
N MET A 173 -21.80 -7.68 -4.01
CA MET A 173 -20.55 -7.60 -4.75
C MET A 173 -19.43 -8.17 -3.89
N ILE A 174 -18.81 -9.18 -4.48
CA ILE A 174 -17.99 -10.20 -3.88
C ILE A 174 -16.53 -9.74 -4.01
N THR A 175 -15.93 -9.21 -2.94
CA THR A 175 -14.47 -9.10 -2.87
C THR A 175 -13.80 -10.43 -2.48
N SER A 176 -14.57 -11.54 -2.42
CA SER A 176 -14.00 -12.87 -2.24
C SER A 176 -13.35 -13.33 -3.54
N GLY A 177 -12.04 -13.56 -3.52
CA GLY A 177 -11.28 -13.98 -4.70
C GLY A 177 -10.19 -13.01 -5.13
N LEU A 178 -10.04 -11.84 -4.47
CA LEU A 178 -8.86 -11.01 -4.62
C LEU A 178 -7.62 -11.75 -4.08
N ASP A 179 -6.64 -12.01 -4.95
CA ASP A 179 -5.34 -12.54 -4.55
C ASP A 179 -4.44 -11.39 -4.05
N ILE A 180 -4.74 -10.89 -2.85
CA ILE A 180 -3.93 -9.84 -2.22
C ILE A 180 -2.61 -10.45 -1.74
N ARG A 181 -1.50 -10.00 -2.33
CA ARG A 181 -0.15 -10.51 -2.01
C ARG A 181 0.62 -9.58 -1.07
N SER A 182 0.32 -8.30 -1.12
CA SER A 182 1.06 -7.29 -0.35
C SER A 182 0.21 -6.04 -0.10
N VAL A 183 0.55 -5.29 0.93
CA VAL A 183 -0.03 -3.98 1.26
C VAL A 183 1.08 -3.03 1.66
N ASP A 184 0.98 -1.74 1.33
CA ASP A 184 1.78 -0.71 2.00
C ASP A 184 0.94 0.05 3.03
N ASN A 185 1.53 0.41 4.16
CA ASN A 185 0.82 1.18 5.17
C ASN A 185 1.66 2.28 5.83
N ASN A 186 1.50 3.48 5.30
CA ASN A 186 2.07 4.70 5.89
C ASN A 186 1.14 5.37 6.91
N TYR A 187 -0.10 4.91 7.06
CA TYR A 187 -1.10 5.54 7.94
C TYR A 187 -0.70 5.46 9.43
N ILE A 188 -0.02 4.40 9.84
CA ILE A 188 0.50 4.28 11.20
C ILE A 188 1.52 5.38 11.56
N MET A 189 2.27 5.90 10.57
CA MET A 189 3.15 7.06 10.76
C MET A 189 2.36 8.35 10.97
N LYS A 190 1.26 8.52 10.21
CA LYS A 190 0.35 9.65 10.40
C LYS A 190 -0.22 9.68 11.82
N LEU A 191 -0.65 8.53 12.34
CA LEU A 191 -1.13 8.42 13.73
C LEU A 191 -0.03 8.69 14.75
N ALA A 192 1.16 8.13 14.53
CA ALA A 192 2.29 8.32 15.43
C ALA A 192 2.71 9.80 15.56
N ASN A 193 2.66 10.56 14.47
CA ASN A 193 2.90 12.02 14.51
C ASN A 193 1.85 12.79 15.33
N MET A 194 0.67 12.20 15.55
CA MET A 194 -0.35 12.71 16.47
C MET A 194 -0.22 12.14 17.90
N GLY A 195 0.82 11.36 18.19
CA GLY A 195 0.99 10.66 19.46
C GLY A 195 0.01 9.52 19.68
N LEU A 196 -0.60 9.00 18.60
CA LEU A 196 -1.60 7.94 18.63
C LEU A 196 -0.99 6.61 18.21
N VAL A 197 -1.33 5.56 18.97
CA VAL A 197 -0.98 4.17 18.64
C VAL A 197 -2.16 3.53 17.92
N TRP A 198 -1.87 2.86 16.82
CA TRP A 198 -2.82 1.97 16.17
C TRP A 198 -2.89 0.62 16.89
N PHE A 199 -4.10 0.24 17.31
CA PHE A 199 -4.40 -1.11 17.79
C PHE A 199 -5.39 -1.77 16.85
N GLY A 200 -5.16 -3.04 16.52
CA GLY A 200 -6.11 -3.87 15.80
C GLY A 200 -6.00 -5.33 16.23
N ASP A 201 -7.12 -6.04 16.19
CA ASP A 201 -7.10 -7.50 16.16
C ASP A 201 -6.79 -8.03 14.76
N SER A 202 -6.37 -9.29 14.66
CA SER A 202 -6.09 -9.94 13.37
C SER A 202 -7.30 -10.09 12.46
N GLN A 203 -8.49 -9.72 12.94
CA GLN A 203 -9.73 -9.76 12.19
C GLN A 203 -10.19 -8.37 11.74
N GLY A 204 -9.46 -7.30 12.08
CA GLY A 204 -9.85 -5.91 11.82
C GLY A 204 -11.15 -5.47 12.52
N VAL A 205 -11.64 -6.23 13.51
CA VAL A 205 -12.95 -6.06 14.15
C VAL A 205 -12.89 -5.06 15.29
N ARG A 206 -11.87 -5.14 16.13
CA ARG A 206 -11.63 -4.19 17.22
C ARG A 206 -10.38 -3.39 16.92
N PHE A 207 -10.56 -2.10 16.76
CA PHE A 207 -9.47 -1.17 16.62
C PHE A 207 -9.69 0.06 17.49
N ALA A 208 -8.60 0.60 17.98
CA ALA A 208 -8.59 1.82 18.77
C ALA A 208 -7.38 2.67 18.36
N HIS A 209 -7.55 3.99 18.46
CA HIS A 209 -6.43 4.91 18.50
C HIS A 209 -6.32 5.38 19.94
N LEU A 210 -5.31 4.90 20.65
CA LEU A 210 -5.06 5.33 22.03
C LEU A 210 -3.87 6.27 22.02
N SER A 211 -3.94 7.35 22.79
CA SER A 211 -2.80 8.23 22.92
C SER A 211 -1.73 7.60 23.81
N ILE A 212 -0.46 7.95 23.57
CA ILE A 212 0.64 7.56 24.48
C ILE A 212 0.37 8.03 25.92
N LYS A 213 -0.28 9.18 26.08
CA LYS A 213 -0.68 9.70 27.38
C LYS A 213 -1.67 8.77 28.09
N ASP A 214 -2.67 8.25 27.39
CA ASP A 214 -3.65 7.33 27.98
C ASP A 214 -3.02 5.99 28.36
N LEU A 215 -2.00 5.55 27.61
CA LEU A 215 -1.31 4.28 27.85
C LEU A 215 -0.27 4.35 28.96
N PHE A 216 0.45 5.47 29.08
CA PHE A 216 1.67 5.55 29.91
C PHE A 216 1.70 6.74 30.88
N GLY A 217 0.67 7.59 30.89
CA GLY A 217 0.59 8.80 31.71
C GLY A 217 1.44 9.97 31.18
N GLU A 218 1.31 11.13 31.83
CA GLU A 218 1.89 12.40 31.36
C GLU A 218 3.43 12.48 31.45
N ARG A 219 4.06 11.69 32.32
CA ARG A 219 5.51 11.75 32.58
C ARG A 219 6.36 11.00 31.55
N GLN A 220 5.76 10.38 30.53
CA GLN A 220 6.44 9.49 29.58
C GLN A 220 6.25 9.90 28.09
N ILE A 221 6.13 11.20 27.83
CA ILE A 221 5.83 11.76 26.48
C ILE A 221 7.09 12.00 25.63
N GLU A 222 8.29 11.92 26.20
CA GLU A 222 9.53 12.01 25.40
C GLU A 222 9.54 10.94 24.31
N ASN A 223 9.74 11.39 23.06
CA ASN A 223 9.68 10.54 21.87
C ASN A 223 8.34 9.77 21.73
N ALA A 224 7.22 10.37 22.16
CA ALA A 224 5.89 9.78 22.06
C ALA A 224 5.57 9.29 20.63
N ASN A 225 5.98 10.03 19.60
CA ASN A 225 5.83 9.61 18.21
C ASN A 225 6.62 8.32 17.88
N HIS A 226 7.87 8.19 18.34
CA HIS A 226 8.68 7.00 18.11
C HIS A 226 8.08 5.79 18.80
N ARG A 227 7.62 5.97 20.05
CA ARG A 227 6.94 4.93 20.82
C ARG A 227 5.62 4.53 20.15
N ALA A 228 4.83 5.52 19.75
CA ALA A 228 3.56 5.31 19.09
C ALA A 228 3.72 4.54 17.77
N PHE A 229 4.70 4.93 16.97
CA PHE A 229 5.03 4.26 15.72
C PHE A 229 5.47 2.82 15.97
N ARG A 230 6.42 2.58 16.88
CA ARG A 230 6.91 1.22 17.20
C ARG A 230 5.80 0.31 17.69
N LEU A 231 4.94 0.78 18.59
CA LEU A 231 3.79 0.01 19.07
C LEU A 231 2.82 -0.30 17.91
N SER A 232 2.54 0.69 17.07
CA SER A 232 1.69 0.51 15.89
C SER A 232 2.28 -0.51 14.91
N CYS A 233 3.59 -0.48 14.67
CA CYS A 233 4.28 -1.47 13.84
C CYS A 233 4.08 -2.89 14.39
N ASN A 234 4.23 -3.06 15.70
CA ASN A 234 4.05 -4.34 16.37
C ASN A 234 2.61 -4.86 16.22
N HIS A 235 1.62 -4.00 16.50
CA HIS A 235 0.21 -4.37 16.36
C HIS A 235 -0.17 -4.67 14.91
N LEU A 236 0.32 -3.88 13.95
CA LEU A 236 0.04 -4.09 12.54
C LEU A 236 0.67 -5.39 12.03
N ARG A 237 1.93 -5.67 12.40
CA ARG A 237 2.58 -6.96 12.09
C ARG A 237 1.79 -8.13 12.67
N TRP A 238 1.33 -8.02 13.91
CA TRP A 238 0.51 -9.06 14.53
C TRP A 238 -0.83 -9.22 13.81
N ALA A 239 -1.51 -8.13 13.46
CA ALA A 239 -2.81 -8.21 12.80
C ALA A 239 -2.76 -8.89 11.43
N TRP A 240 -1.67 -8.74 10.67
CA TRP A 240 -1.51 -9.41 9.37
C TRP A 240 -0.95 -10.84 9.44
N ASN A 241 -0.34 -11.23 10.57
CA ASN A 241 0.32 -12.53 10.71
C ASN A 241 -0.26 -13.46 11.80
N GLY A 242 -1.23 -12.99 12.60
CA GLY A 242 -1.84 -13.72 13.70
C GLY A 242 -3.23 -14.26 13.38
#